data_AF-A0A6J8A979-F1
#
_entry.id   AF-A0A6J8A979-F1
#
_cell.length_a   1.000
_cell.length_b   1.000
_cell.length_c   1.000
_cell.angle_alpha   90.00
_cell.angle_beta   90.00
_cell.angle_gamma   90.00
#
_symmetry.space_group_name_H-M   'P 1'
#
loop_
_entity.id
_entity.type
_entity.pdbx_description
1 polymer ?
#
loop_
_entity_poly.entity_id
_entity_poly.type
_entity_poly.pdbx_seq_one_letter_code
_entity_poly.pdbx_strand_id
1 'polypeptide(L)'
;MLIKSDRPTHDIPPLRDPDQNFNLAYEGTEKSEILNKYFCSISNLDDANKDLPEFDDRCHDFLSQIIVSEQDVLDIVSTLDANKAVGPDIVSNRMLLAVRNEISKPLCLLFNKSLHDRVTKQLQMDGLVNVERGLWLTITATSANSVTSRKPRDAFEQERTG
;
A
#
# COMPACT_ATOMS: atom_id res chain seq x y z
N MET A 1 -23.78 -7.85 36.78
CA MET A 1 -24.60 -7.25 35.70
C MET A 1 -23.64 -6.89 34.58
N LEU A 2 -23.69 -7.58 33.43
CA LEU A 2 -22.81 -7.29 32.30
C LEU A 2 -23.25 -5.97 31.66
N ILE A 3 -22.38 -4.96 31.70
CA ILE A 3 -22.58 -3.71 30.96
C ILE A 3 -22.19 -3.99 29.52
N LYS A 4 -23.19 -4.15 28.65
CA LYS A 4 -23.00 -4.18 27.20
C LYS A 4 -22.53 -2.79 26.80
N SER A 5 -21.26 -2.67 26.43
CA SER A 5 -20.71 -1.44 25.84
C SER A 5 -21.03 -1.46 24.35
N ASP A 6 -22.10 -0.78 23.96
CA ASP A 6 -22.30 -0.39 22.56
C ASP A 6 -21.21 0.64 22.24
N ARG A 7 -20.09 0.16 21.71
CA ARG A 7 -19.21 1.02 20.94
C ARG A 7 -19.99 1.35 19.67
N PRO A 8 -20.29 2.61 19.34
CA PRO A 8 -20.77 2.92 18.01
C PRO A 8 -19.65 2.50 17.06
N THR A 9 -19.83 1.40 16.34
CA THR A 9 -18.97 1.13 15.21
C THR A 9 -19.23 2.29 14.26
N HIS A 10 -18.20 3.09 14.00
CA HIS A 10 -18.26 4.15 12.98
C HIS A 10 -18.24 3.48 11.59
N ASP A 11 -19.16 2.54 11.40
CA ASP A 11 -19.28 1.78 10.17
C ASP A 11 -20.01 2.66 9.18
N ILE A 12 -19.35 2.85 8.04
CA ILE A 12 -19.95 3.50 6.88
C ILE A 12 -21.25 2.74 6.56
N PRO A 13 -22.37 3.44 6.30
CA PRO A 13 -23.63 2.81 5.91
C PRO A 13 -23.46 1.83 4.74
N PRO A 14 -24.39 0.90 4.54
CA PRO A 14 -24.36 -0.02 3.41
C PRO A 14 -24.22 0.73 2.09
N LEU A 15 -23.30 0.28 1.24
CA LEU A 15 -23.03 0.91 -0.06
C LEU A 15 -23.80 0.19 -1.16
N ARG A 16 -24.26 0.93 -2.16
CA ARG A 16 -24.99 0.38 -3.29
C ARG A 16 -24.00 0.03 -4.40
N ASP A 17 -23.98 -1.23 -4.82
CA ASP A 17 -23.20 -1.64 -5.98
C ASP A 17 -23.93 -1.23 -7.27
N PRO A 18 -23.32 -0.39 -8.13
CA PRO A 18 -23.92 0.01 -9.41
C PRO A 18 -23.99 -1.11 -10.45
N ASP A 19 -23.15 -2.15 -10.33
CA ASP A 19 -23.03 -3.22 -11.34
C ASP A 19 -23.87 -4.46 -10.97
N GLN A 20 -24.01 -4.77 -9.68
CA GLN A 20 -24.79 -5.93 -9.21
C GLN A 20 -26.25 -5.57 -8.90
N ASN A 21 -26.96 -5.05 -9.90
CA ASN A 21 -28.42 -4.85 -9.85
C ASN A 21 -28.91 -4.14 -8.55
N PHE A 22 -28.10 -3.21 -8.02
CA PHE A 22 -28.39 -2.45 -6.80
C PHE A 22 -28.41 -3.22 -5.48
N ASN A 23 -27.68 -4.33 -5.40
CA ASN A 23 -27.43 -5.00 -4.13
C ASN A 23 -26.71 -4.06 -3.14
N LEU A 24 -27.07 -4.17 -1.87
CA LEU A 24 -26.46 -3.42 -0.77
C LEU A 24 -25.30 -4.22 -0.18
N ALA A 25 -24.11 -3.62 -0.17
CA ALA A 25 -22.91 -4.14 0.45
C ALA A 25 -22.88 -3.78 1.94
N TYR A 26 -22.83 -4.79 2.80
CA TYR A 26 -22.80 -4.62 4.25
C TYR A 26 -21.39 -4.88 4.81
N GLU A 27 -20.62 -5.76 4.17
CA GLU A 27 -19.28 -6.13 4.60
C GLU A 27 -18.22 -5.08 4.21
N GLY A 28 -17.18 -4.93 5.03
CA GLY A 28 -16.09 -3.98 4.77
C GLY A 28 -15.32 -4.28 3.48
N THR A 29 -15.16 -5.57 3.14
CA THR A 29 -14.53 -6.04 1.90
C THR A 29 -15.30 -5.58 0.66
N GLU A 30 -16.60 -5.91 0.60
CA GLU A 30 -17.51 -5.48 -0.47
C GLU A 30 -17.51 -3.95 -0.63
N LYS A 31 -17.61 -3.22 0.49
CA LYS A 31 -17.57 -1.75 0.48
C LYS A 31 -16.26 -1.21 -0.09
N SER A 32 -15.13 -1.82 0.28
CA SER A 32 -13.80 -1.40 -0.20
C SER A 32 -13.64 -1.62 -1.71
N GLU A 33 -14.17 -2.72 -2.23
CA GLU A 33 -14.14 -3.03 -3.66
C GLU A 33 -14.98 -2.05 -4.47
N ILE A 34 -16.20 -1.75 -4.01
CA ILE A 34 -17.08 -0.77 -4.64
C ILE A 34 -16.42 0.62 -4.66
N LEU A 35 -15.85 1.06 -3.54
CA LEU A 35 -15.16 2.35 -3.45
C LEU A 35 -13.93 2.39 -4.36
N ASN A 36 -13.10 1.35 -4.35
CA ASN A 36 -11.92 1.28 -5.19
C ASN A 36 -12.30 1.35 -6.68
N LYS A 37 -13.30 0.57 -7.11
CA LYS A 37 -13.81 0.59 -8.48
C LYS A 37 -14.34 1.98 -8.86
N TYR A 38 -15.08 2.62 -7.97
CA TYR A 38 -15.58 3.98 -8.20
C TYR A 38 -14.45 4.99 -8.33
N PHE A 39 -13.47 4.99 -7.41
CA PHE A 39 -12.35 5.93 -7.48
C PHE A 39 -11.48 5.70 -8.71
N CYS A 40 -11.24 4.46 -9.11
CA CYS A 40 -10.55 4.13 -10.35
C CYS A 40 -11.29 4.61 -11.61
N SER A 41 -12.63 4.60 -11.59
CA SER A 41 -13.41 5.01 -12.77
C SER A 41 -13.35 6.53 -12.99
N ILE A 42 -13.29 7.31 -11.91
CA ILE A 42 -13.21 8.78 -11.99
C ILE A 42 -11.77 9.31 -12.02
N SER A 43 -10.77 8.47 -11.74
CA SER A 43 -9.36 8.88 -11.76
C SER A 43 -8.75 8.96 -13.16
N ASN A 44 -9.44 8.45 -14.17
CA ASN A 44 -9.03 8.59 -15.58
C ASN A 44 -9.57 9.91 -16.13
N LEU A 45 -8.83 10.99 -15.90
CA LEU A 45 -9.08 12.26 -16.56
C LEU A 45 -8.55 12.19 -18.00
N ASP A 46 -9.45 12.28 -18.98
CA ASP A 46 -9.06 12.48 -20.38
C ASP A 46 -8.65 13.94 -20.57
N ASP A 47 -7.35 14.15 -20.65
CA ASP A 47 -6.72 15.48 -20.83
C ASP A 47 -6.13 15.64 -22.24
N ALA A 48 -6.43 14.74 -23.18
CA ALA A 48 -5.82 14.73 -24.52
C ALA A 48 -6.17 15.96 -25.38
N ASN A 49 -7.23 16.69 -25.05
CA ASN A 49 -7.70 17.88 -25.80
C ASN A 49 -8.10 19.05 -24.89
N LYS A 50 -7.51 19.15 -23.69
CA LYS A 50 -7.76 20.27 -22.79
C LYS A 50 -6.54 21.18 -22.77
N ASP A 51 -6.73 22.40 -23.26
CA ASP A 51 -5.74 23.45 -23.07
C ASP A 51 -5.79 23.92 -21.61
N LEU A 52 -4.63 23.92 -20.95
CA LEU A 52 -4.47 24.58 -19.65
C LEU A 52 -4.69 26.08 -19.85
N PRO A 53 -5.35 26.79 -18.90
CA PRO A 53 -5.40 28.23 -18.97
C PRO A 53 -3.98 28.79 -18.94
N GLU A 54 -3.76 29.91 -19.63
CA GLU A 54 -2.47 30.58 -19.65
C GLU A 54 -2.16 31.07 -18.23
N PHE A 55 -1.09 30.51 -17.64
CA PHE A 55 -0.61 30.91 -16.33
C PHE A 55 0.61 31.81 -16.51
N ASP A 56 0.52 33.04 -16.05
CA ASP A 56 1.69 33.90 -15.95
C ASP A 56 2.61 33.42 -14.82
N ASP A 57 3.92 33.43 -15.08
CA ASP A 57 4.92 33.16 -14.05
C ASP A 57 4.84 34.24 -12.97
N ARG A 58 4.48 33.83 -11.75
CA ARG A 58 4.43 34.73 -10.59
C ARG A 58 5.81 35.11 -10.06
N CYS A 59 6.85 34.36 -10.44
CA CYS A 59 8.22 34.56 -10.01
C CYS A 59 9.17 34.06 -11.11
N HIS A 60 10.24 34.81 -11.36
CA HIS A 60 11.29 34.43 -12.31
C HIS A 60 12.49 33.75 -11.62
N ASP A 61 12.45 33.64 -10.29
CA ASP A 61 13.48 32.93 -9.53
C ASP A 61 13.21 31.43 -9.58
N PHE A 62 14.21 30.66 -9.97
CA PHE A 62 14.16 29.21 -10.00
C PHE A 62 15.31 28.63 -9.20
N LEU A 63 15.01 27.59 -8.41
CA LEU A 63 16.03 26.82 -7.70
C LEU A 63 16.72 25.89 -8.70
N SER A 64 17.79 26.38 -9.32
CA SER A 64 18.51 25.67 -10.38
C SER A 64 19.31 24.48 -9.88
N GLN A 65 19.81 24.53 -8.65
CA GLN A 65 20.69 23.51 -8.09
C GLN A 65 20.46 23.37 -6.58
N ILE A 66 20.30 22.12 -6.14
CA ILE A 66 20.26 21.75 -4.73
C ILE A 66 21.51 20.90 -4.49
N ILE A 67 22.36 21.36 -3.58
CA ILE A 67 23.56 20.64 -3.15
C ILE A 67 23.38 20.27 -1.69
N VAL A 68 23.49 18.98 -1.39
CA VAL A 68 23.54 18.47 -0.03
C VAL A 68 25.00 18.39 0.40
N SER A 69 25.35 19.00 1.53
CA SER A 69 26.69 18.86 2.12
C SER A 69 26.75 17.65 3.06
N GLU A 70 27.95 17.18 3.36
CA GLU A 70 28.14 16.11 4.35
C GLU A 70 27.67 16.52 5.75
N GLN A 71 27.83 17.80 6.10
CA GLN A 71 27.35 18.34 7.38
C GLN A 71 25.82 18.32 7.46
N ASP A 72 25.12 18.66 6.37
CA ASP A 72 23.65 18.60 6.33
C ASP A 72 23.16 17.18 6.63
N VAL A 73 23.81 16.17 6.05
CA VAL A 73 23.48 14.77 6.32
C VAL A 73 23.76 14.41 7.78
N LEU A 74 24.92 14.82 8.30
CA LEU A 74 25.31 14.53 9.67
C LEU A 74 24.34 15.15 10.69
N ASP A 75 23.93 16.38 10.45
CA ASP A 75 22.98 17.11 11.30
C ASP A 75 21.62 16.41 11.30
N ILE A 76 21.11 16.07 10.11
CA ILE A 76 19.83 15.35 9.98
C ILE A 76 19.89 13.98 10.66
N VAL A 77 20.93 13.18 10.41
CA VAL A 77 21.09 11.86 11.06
C VAL A 77 21.18 12.01 12.57
N SER A 78 21.79 13.09 13.08
CA SER A 78 21.89 13.37 14.52
C SER A 78 20.56 13.75 15.17
N THR A 79 19.57 14.17 14.38
CA THR A 79 18.21 14.46 14.88
C THR A 79 17.32 13.22 15.02
N LEU A 80 17.79 12.05 14.56
CA LEU A 80 17.00 10.81 14.61
C LEU A 80 16.74 10.39 16.06
N ASP A 81 15.49 10.01 16.35
CA ASP A 81 15.12 9.42 17.63
C ASP A 81 15.48 7.93 17.64
N ALA A 82 16.38 7.57 18.54
CA ALA A 82 16.87 6.21 18.77
C ALA A 82 15.76 5.19 19.07
N ASN A 83 14.61 5.62 19.60
CA ASN A 83 13.53 4.72 20.05
C ASN A 83 12.43 4.52 19.01
N LYS A 84 12.55 5.13 17.82
CA LYS A 84 11.57 4.92 16.75
C LYS A 84 11.66 3.52 16.15
N ALA A 85 10.52 3.09 15.60
CA ALA A 85 10.40 1.78 14.96
C ALA A 85 11.40 1.62 13.82
N VAL A 86 11.90 0.39 13.67
CA VAL A 86 12.83 0.00 12.61
C VAL A 86 12.05 -0.19 11.32
N GLY A 87 12.60 0.29 10.20
CA GLY A 87 12.01 0.14 8.88
C GLY A 87 12.05 -1.31 8.37
N PRO A 88 11.46 -1.57 7.19
CA PRO A 88 11.50 -2.88 6.54
C PRO A 88 12.92 -3.31 6.11
N ASP A 89 13.87 -2.39 6.10
CA ASP A 89 15.29 -2.61 5.86
C ASP A 89 16.06 -3.12 7.09
N ILE A 90 15.40 -3.22 8.25
CA ILE A 90 15.96 -3.74 9.51
C ILE A 90 17.10 -2.84 10.07
N VAL A 91 17.29 -1.64 9.51
CA VAL A 91 18.30 -0.69 9.98
C VAL A 91 17.70 0.20 11.07
N SER A 92 18.22 0.08 12.30
CA SER A 92 17.73 0.87 13.43
C SER A 92 18.35 2.27 13.48
N ASN A 93 17.59 3.24 14.00
CA ASN A 93 18.10 4.59 14.23
C ASN A 93 19.30 4.61 15.20
N ARG A 94 19.35 3.69 16.18
CA ARG A 94 20.51 3.54 17.07
C ARG A 94 21.78 3.20 16.31
N MET A 95 21.67 2.31 15.32
CA MET A 95 22.80 1.96 14.46
C MET A 95 23.24 3.17 13.64
N LEU A 96 22.30 3.85 12.98
CA LEU A 96 22.59 5.05 12.18
C LEU A 96 23.26 6.15 12.99
N LEU A 97 22.80 6.41 14.21
CA LEU A 97 23.42 7.37 15.12
C LEU A 97 24.84 6.96 15.52
N ALA A 98 25.08 5.66 15.75
CA ALA A 98 26.39 5.15 16.13
C ALA A 98 27.42 5.27 15.00
N VAL A 99 27.01 5.07 13.75
CA VAL A 99 27.90 5.12 12.57
C VAL A 99 27.77 6.42 11.77
N ARG A 100 27.09 7.45 12.29
CA ARG A 100 26.71 8.67 11.56
C ARG A 100 27.87 9.33 10.82
N ASN A 101 29.06 9.39 11.45
CA ASN A 101 30.24 10.02 10.86
C ASN A 101 30.72 9.24 9.62
N GLU A 102 30.65 7.91 9.65
CA GLU A 102 31.08 7.05 8.55
C GLU A 102 30.07 7.04 7.39
N ILE A 103 28.78 7.11 7.69
CA ILE A 103 27.72 7.05 6.66
C ILE A 103 27.38 8.41 6.04
N SER A 104 27.76 9.52 6.68
CA SER A 104 27.39 10.87 6.20
C SER A 104 27.94 11.13 4.79
N LYS A 105 29.20 10.77 4.55
CA LYS A 105 29.84 10.92 3.23
C LYS A 105 29.19 10.09 2.11
N PRO A 106 29.02 8.75 2.24
CA PRO A 106 28.37 7.97 1.20
C PRO A 106 26.91 8.36 0.98
N LEU A 107 26.18 8.74 2.03
CA LEU A 107 24.80 9.25 1.90
C LEU A 107 24.74 10.60 1.18
N CYS A 108 25.64 11.53 1.49
CA CYS A 108 25.76 12.80 0.79
C CYS A 108 25.97 12.60 -0.72
N LEU A 109 26.87 11.70 -1.11
CA LEU A 109 27.08 11.34 -2.52
C LEU A 109 25.82 10.74 -3.14
N LEU A 110 25.15 9.84 -2.44
CA LEU A 110 23.92 9.20 -2.91
C LEU A 110 22.78 10.22 -3.13
N PHE A 111 22.60 11.16 -2.20
CA PHE A 111 21.55 12.17 -2.28
C PHE A 111 21.82 13.15 -3.41
N ASN A 112 23.05 13.67 -3.53
CA ASN A 112 23.41 14.55 -4.64
C ASN A 112 23.24 13.84 -5.97
N LYS A 113 23.67 12.58 -6.08
CA LYS A 113 23.45 11.78 -7.28
C LYS A 113 21.96 11.60 -7.59
N SER A 114 21.12 11.32 -6.59
CA SER A 114 19.67 11.17 -6.79
C SER A 114 19.00 12.48 -7.25
N LEU A 115 19.45 13.62 -6.72
CA LEU A 115 18.97 14.95 -7.12
C LEU A 115 19.39 15.29 -8.55
N HIS A 116 20.60 14.90 -8.96
CA HIS A 116 21.10 15.13 -10.31
C HIS A 116 20.48 14.19 -11.35
N ASP A 117 20.38 12.89 -11.05
CA ASP A 117 19.96 11.87 -12.00
C ASP A 117 18.44 11.90 -12.29
N ARG A 118 17.66 12.77 -11.62
CA ARG A 118 16.18 12.81 -11.64
C ARG A 118 15.52 11.45 -11.36
N VAL A 119 16.27 10.47 -10.84
CA VAL A 119 15.74 9.18 -10.41
C VAL A 119 15.18 9.36 -9.00
N THR A 120 14.10 10.13 -8.90
CA THR A 120 13.14 9.90 -7.83
C THR A 120 12.58 8.51 -8.04
N LYS A 121 12.74 7.63 -7.06
CA LYS A 121 12.21 6.27 -7.11
C LYS A 121 10.71 6.32 -7.41
N GLN A 122 10.35 6.07 -8.68
CA GLN A 122 9.03 5.60 -9.10
C GLN A 122 8.63 4.29 -8.36
N LEU A 123 9.55 3.69 -7.60
CA LEU A 123 9.42 2.39 -6.95
C LEU A 123 8.65 2.38 -5.61
N GLN A 124 7.99 3.46 -5.19
CA GLN A 124 7.07 3.38 -4.04
C GLN A 124 5.62 3.05 -4.41
N MET A 125 5.26 3.00 -5.70
CA MET A 125 3.92 2.54 -6.12
C MET A 125 3.95 1.18 -6.83
N ASP A 126 5.03 0.83 -7.52
CA ASP A 126 5.11 -0.46 -8.25
C ASP A 126 5.22 -1.68 -7.33
N GLY A 127 5.76 -1.49 -6.12
CA GLY A 127 5.93 -2.56 -5.13
C GLY A 127 4.63 -3.00 -4.44
N LEU A 128 3.65 -2.11 -4.31
CA LEU A 128 2.33 -2.47 -3.76
C LEU A 128 1.40 -3.01 -4.86
N VAL A 129 1.45 -2.42 -6.06
CA VAL A 129 0.56 -2.84 -7.15
C VAL A 129 0.89 -4.24 -7.68
N ASN A 130 2.14 -4.72 -7.59
CA ASN A 130 2.51 -6.06 -8.07
C ASN A 130 2.57 -7.15 -6.98
N VAL A 131 2.79 -6.83 -5.71
CA VAL A 131 2.72 -7.83 -4.63
C VAL A 131 1.27 -8.25 -4.37
N GLU A 132 0.32 -7.32 -4.46
CA GLU A 132 -1.11 -7.67 -4.33
C GLU A 132 -1.61 -8.50 -5.53
N ARG A 133 -1.19 -8.21 -6.77
CA ARG A 133 -1.60 -8.99 -7.95
C ARG A 133 -1.15 -10.45 -7.91
N GLY A 134 -0.01 -10.77 -7.28
CA GLY A 134 0.46 -12.15 -7.11
C GLY A 134 -0.28 -12.95 -6.03
N LEU A 135 -0.70 -12.27 -4.95
CA LEU A 135 -1.38 -12.93 -3.83
C LEU A 135 -2.87 -13.20 -4.12
N TRP A 136 -3.57 -12.32 -4.84
CA TRP A 136 -4.99 -12.52 -5.19
C TRP A 136 -5.24 -13.62 -6.24
N LEU A 137 -4.26 -13.95 -7.09
CA LEU A 137 -4.37 -15.04 -8.07
C LEU A 137 -4.25 -16.44 -7.44
N THR A 138 -3.56 -16.56 -6.31
CA THR A 138 -3.36 -17.86 -5.65
C THR A 138 -4.59 -18.28 -4.82
N ILE A 139 -5.32 -17.30 -4.28
CA ILE A 139 -6.53 -17.54 -3.48
C ILE A 139 -7.72 -17.92 -4.37
N THR A 140 -7.83 -17.36 -5.58
CA THR A 140 -8.92 -17.70 -6.52
C THR A 140 -8.74 -19.05 -7.21
N ALA A 141 -7.51 -19.51 -7.44
CA ALA A 141 -7.26 -20.81 -8.08
C ALA A 141 -7.51 -22.03 -7.17
N THR A 142 -7.47 -21.86 -5.84
CA THR A 142 -7.67 -22.97 -4.89
C THR A 142 -9.15 -23.30 -4.65
N SER A 143 -10.08 -22.40 -5.03
CA SER A 143 -11.53 -22.60 -4.80
C SER A 143 -12.27 -23.24 -5.98
N ALA A 144 -11.65 -23.38 -7.16
CA ALA A 144 -12.34 -23.81 -8.39
C ALA A 144 -12.23 -25.31 -8.74
N ASN A 145 -11.43 -26.12 -8.04
CA ASN A 145 -11.24 -27.53 -8.40
C ASN A 145 -11.40 -28.48 -7.21
N SER A 146 -12.64 -28.88 -6.91
CA SER A 146 -13.05 -30.29 -6.77
C SER A 146 -14.38 -30.45 -6.01
N VAL A 147 -15.49 -30.06 -6.64
CA VAL A 147 -16.76 -30.77 -6.45
C VAL A 147 -17.25 -31.18 -7.83
N THR A 148 -17.11 -32.47 -8.14
CA THR A 148 -18.15 -33.33 -8.76
C THR A 148 -17.52 -34.62 -9.28
N SER A 149 -17.82 -35.74 -8.62
CA SER A 149 -18.36 -36.91 -9.33
C SER A 149 -18.97 -37.92 -8.34
N ARG A 150 -20.28 -38.19 -8.51
CA ARG A 150 -21.03 -39.32 -7.92
C ARG A 150 -20.53 -40.62 -8.61
N LYS A 151 -20.66 -41.89 -8.17
CA LYS A 151 -21.61 -42.68 -7.34
C LYS A 151 -21.03 -44.15 -7.23
N PRO A 152 -21.80 -45.19 -6.85
CA PRO A 152 -21.90 -45.93 -5.56
C PRO A 152 -21.13 -47.29 -5.49
N ARG A 153 -21.02 -47.90 -4.29
CA ARG A 153 -21.08 -49.38 -4.11
C ARG A 153 -21.21 -49.82 -2.64
N ASP A 154 -22.01 -50.87 -2.47
CA ASP A 154 -22.47 -51.52 -1.23
C ASP A 154 -21.40 -52.31 -0.45
N ALA A 155 -21.83 -52.67 0.79
CA ALA A 155 -21.48 -53.83 1.61
C ALA A 155 -20.21 -53.75 2.51
N PHE A 156 -20.39 -53.77 3.85
CA PHE A 156 -20.43 -55.00 4.65
C PHE A 156 -20.78 -54.72 6.13
N GLU A 157 -21.50 -55.67 6.74
CA GLU A 157 -22.11 -55.71 8.08
C GLU A 157 -21.16 -55.91 9.27
N GLN A 158 -21.71 -55.60 10.47
CA GLN A 158 -21.46 -56.19 11.82
C GLN A 158 -20.06 -55.93 12.44
N GLU A 159 -19.89 -55.63 13.73
CA GLU A 159 -20.53 -56.17 14.93
C GLU A 159 -20.09 -55.34 16.17
N ARG A 160 -20.81 -55.51 17.29
CA ARG A 160 -20.47 -55.21 18.71
C ARG A 160 -21.28 -54.10 19.40
N THR A 161 -22.44 -54.52 19.89
CA THR A 161 -22.87 -54.23 21.25
C THR A 161 -22.40 -55.36 22.18
N GLY A 162 -21.77 -54.98 23.29
CA GLY A 162 -21.58 -55.76 24.50
C GLY A 162 -21.71 -54.82 25.68
#